data_AF-A0A0F9CPB0-F1
#
_entry.id   AF-A0A0F9CPB0-F1
#
_cell.length_a   1.000
_cell.length_b   1.000
_cell.length_c   1.000
_cell.angle_alpha   90.00
_cell.angle_beta   90.00
_cell.angle_gamma   90.00
#
_symmetry.space_group_name_H-M   'P 1'
#
loop_
_entity.id
_entity.type
_entity.pdbx_description
1 polymer ?
#
loop_
_entity_poly.entity_id
_entity_poly.type
_entity_poly.pdbx_seq_one_letter_code
_entity_poly.pdbx_strand_id
1 'polypeptide(L)' 'MNISAADAVIIIGVAMGAFGMLAPEKALAWQKLDAPTLVTAGVIVALIGFALKVVLG' A
#
# COMPACT_ATOMS: atom_id res chain seq x y z
N MET A 1 -15.28 5.86 -14.26
CA MET A 1 -15.10 5.08 -13.00
C MET A 1 -14.94 6.08 -11.88
N ASN A 2 -15.93 6.22 -10.99
CA ASN A 2 -15.74 6.98 -9.75
C ASN A 2 -15.02 6.05 -8.77
N ILE A 3 -13.71 6.27 -8.59
CA ILE A 3 -12.93 5.60 -7.56
C ILE A 3 -13.36 6.19 -6.22
N SER A 4 -13.89 5.36 -5.31
CA SER A 4 -14.20 5.80 -3.96
C SER A 4 -12.91 6.08 -3.18
N ALA A 5 -12.99 6.88 -2.12
CA ALA A 5 -11.83 7.11 -1.24
C ALA A 5 -11.28 5.78 -0.67
N ALA A 6 -12.15 4.82 -0.37
CA ALA A 6 -11.74 3.50 0.10
C ALA A 6 -10.97 2.72 -0.98
N ASP A 7 -11.44 2.75 -2.23
CA ASP A 7 -10.72 2.13 -3.36
C ASP A 7 -9.33 2.74 -3.56
N ALA A 8 -9.21 4.07 -3.43
CA ALA A 8 -7.92 4.74 -3.53
C ALA A 8 -6.94 4.27 -2.45
N VAL A 9 -7.41 4.12 -1.20
CA VAL A 9 -6.58 3.62 -0.09
C VAL A 9 -6.14 2.17 -0.32
N ILE A 10 -7.05 1.31 -0.80
CA ILE A 10 -6.71 -0.09 -1.15
C ILE A 10 -5.62 -0.12 -2.22
N ILE A 11 -5.80 0.65 -3.31
CA ILE A 11 -4.86 0.69 -4.43
C ILE A 11 -3.49 1.18 -3.97
N ILE A 12 -3.43 2.23 -3.14
CA ILE A 12 -2.16 2.75 -2.61
C ILE A 12 -1.47 1.70 -1.73
N GLY A 13 -2.21 1.05 -0.83
CA GLY A 13 -1.64 0.00 0.02
C GLY A 13 -1.07 -1.16 -0.78
N VAL A 14 -1.80 -1.64 -1.79
CA VAL A 14 -1.34 -2.70 -2.69
C VAL A 14 -0.11 -2.26 -3.49
N ALA A 15 -0.10 -1.02 -4.00
CA ALA A 15 1.05 -0.49 -4.74
C ALA A 15 2.31 -0.38 -3.87
N MET A 16 2.18 0.08 -2.63
CA MET A 16 3.29 0.13 -1.68
C MET A 16 3.79 -1.28 -1.33
N GLY A 17 2.87 -2.21 -1.09
CA GLY A 17 3.20 -3.61 -0.81
C GLY A 17 3.94 -4.27 -1.96
N ALA A 18 3.42 -4.13 -3.18
CA ALA A 18 4.04 -4.64 -4.40
C ALA A 18 5.39 -3.97 -4.65
N PHE A 19 5.51 -2.66 -4.45
CA PHE A 19 6.77 -1.95 -4.60
C PHE A 19 7.82 -2.47 -3.62
N GLY A 20 7.47 -2.73 -2.36
CA GLY A 20 8.39 -3.32 -1.38
C GLY A 20 8.83 -4.74 -1.74
N MET A 21 7.95 -5.55 -2.34
CA MET A 21 8.28 -6.92 -2.77
C MET A 21 9.10 -6.97 -4.06
N LEU A 22 8.85 -6.03 -4.97
CA LEU A 22 9.52 -5.93 -6.27
C LEU A 22 10.75 -5.00 -6.22
N ALA A 23 11.09 -4.46 -5.05
CA ALA A 23 11.93 -3.29 -4.96
C ALA A 23 13.35 -3.52 -5.51
N PRO A 24 13.80 -2.63 -6.41
CA PRO A 24 15.20 -2.53 -6.81
C PRO A 24 15.96 -1.78 -5.71
N GLU A 25 17.05 -2.38 -5.19
CA GLU A 25 17.84 -1.91 -4.04
C GLU A 25 18.11 -0.39 -4.01
N LYS A 26 18.22 0.26 -5.17
CA LYS A 26 18.47 1.70 -5.31
C LYS A 26 17.34 2.60 -4.83
N ALA A 27 16.07 2.21 -5.03
CA ALA A 27 14.94 3.07 -4.65
C ALA A 27 14.68 3.05 -3.14
N LEU A 28 14.84 1.89 -2.50
CA LEU A 28 14.75 1.74 -1.04
C LEU A 28 15.91 2.42 -0.32
N ALA A 29 17.13 2.33 -0.86
CA ALA A 29 18.31 3.00 -0.32
C ALA A 29 18.17 4.53 -0.30
N TRP A 30 17.50 5.12 -1.30
CA TRP A 30 17.21 6.56 -1.33
C TRP A 30 16.23 7.01 -0.25
N GLN A 31 15.32 6.12 0.16
CA GLN A 31 14.34 6.40 1.21
C GLN A 31 14.80 5.96 2.61
N LYS A 32 16.00 5.36 2.74
CA LYS A 32 16.48 4.69 3.97
C LYS A 32 15.40 3.76 4.57
N LEU A 33 14.61 3.15 3.70
CA LEU A 33 13.48 2.34 4.10
C LEU A 33 13.79 0.87 3.82
N ASP A 34 13.63 0.04 4.84
CA ASP A 34 13.77 -1.40 4.66
C ASP A 34 12.58 -1.93 3.84
N ALA A 35 12.87 -2.76 2.83
CA ALA A 35 11.84 -3.38 1.97
C ALA A 35 10.70 -4.05 2.79
N PRO A 36 10.99 -4.85 3.84
CA PRO A 36 9.96 -5.49 4.67
C PRO A 36 9.02 -4.49 5.33
N THR A 37 9.54 -3.33 5.73
CA THR A 37 8.74 -2.26 6.36
C THR A 37 7.75 -1.68 5.38
N LEU A 38 8.17 -1.45 4.13
CA LEU A 38 7.28 -0.95 3.08
C LEU A 38 6.20 -1.97 2.72
N VAL A 39 6.57 -3.25 2.62
CA VAL A 39 5.61 -4.35 2.38
C VAL A 39 4.55 -4.38 3.49
N THR A 40 5.00 -4.35 4.74
CA THR A 40 4.11 -4.40 5.91
C THR A 40 3.18 -3.19 5.96
N ALA A 41 3.72 -2.00 5.75
CA ALA A 41 2.93 -0.77 5.70
C ALA A 41 1.89 -0.82 4.57
N GLY A 42 2.28 -1.29 3.38
CA GLY A 42 1.37 -1.44 2.25
C GLY A 42 0.21 -2.40 2.54
N VAL A 43 0.50 -3.56 3.15
CA VAL A 43 -0.53 -4.53 3.55
C VAL A 43 -1.50 -3.92 4.58
N ILE A 44 -0.99 -3.23 5.60
CA ILE A 44 -1.85 -2.59 6.61
C ILE A 44 -2.76 -1.54 5.97
N VAL A 45 -2.21 -0.67 5.12
CA VAL A 45 -2.98 0.38 4.43
C VAL A 45 -4.06 -0.23 3.54
N ALA A 46 -3.75 -1.31 2.82
CA ALA A 46 -4.72 -2.01 1.97
C ALA A 46 -5.86 -2.61 2.80
N LEU A 47 -5.56 -3.21 3.95
CA LEU A 47 -6.56 -3.76 4.87
C LEU A 47 -7.45 -2.68 5.49
N ILE A 48 -6.89 -1.51 5.82
CA ILE A 48 -7.68 -0.36 6.30
C ILE A 48 -8.63 0.11 5.20
N GLY A 49 -8.15 0.26 3.97
CA GLY A 49 -8.99 0.62 2.83
C GLY A 49 -10.13 -0.39 2.60
N PHE A 50 -9.83 -1.68 2.75
CA PHE A 50 -10.82 -2.74 2.63
C PHE A 50 -11.87 -2.66 3.75
N ALA A 51 -11.44 -2.46 5.00
CA ALA A 51 -12.35 -2.27 6.12
C ALA A 51 -13.25 -1.03 5.93
N LEU A 52 -12.68 0.09 5.46
CA LEU A 52 -13.45 1.30 5.14
C LEU A 52 -14.50 1.03 4.06
N LYS A 53 -14.16 0.26 3.02
CA LYS A 53 -15.11 -0.13 1.97
C LYS A 53 -16.24 -1.00 2.53
N VAL A 54 -15.92 -1.96 3.39
CA VAL A 54 -16.93 -2.82 4.04
C VAL A 54 -17.89 -2.00 4.92
N VAL A 55 -17.38 -0.97 5.61
CA VAL A 55 -18.19 -0.13 6.52
C VAL A 55 -18.99 0.93 5.78
N LEU A 56 -18.45 1.53 4.72
CA LEU A 56 -19.04 2.67 4.01
C LEU A 56 -19.89 2.27 2.78
N GLY A 57 -19.74 1.05 2.26
CA GLY A 57 -20.43 0.56 1.07
C GLY A 57 -19.75 0.93 -0.24
#